data_AF-A0A974P6G1-F1
#
_entry.id   AF-A0A974P6G1-F1
#
_cell.length_a   1.000
_cell.length_b   1.000
_cell.length_c   1.000
_cell.angle_alpha   90.00
_cell.angle_beta   90.00
_cell.angle_gamma   90.00
#
_symmetry.space_group_name_H-M   'P 1'
#
loop_
_entity.id
_entity.type
_entity.pdbx_description
1 polymer ?
#
loop_
_entity_poly.entity_id
_entity_poly.type
_entity_poly.pdbx_seq_one_letter_code
_entity_poly.pdbx_strand_id
1 'polypeptide(L)'
;MAESFSVERRKLMRFLGAKVILTPAALRGTGMVAKAVELAAKHGWFLTRQFENEANPDMHSATTALEILEDFEGETLDYWVTGYGTGGTLRAWPGC
;
A
#
# COMPACT_ATOMS: atom_id res chain seq x y z
N MET A 1 -4.46 -11.92 -4.20
CA MET A 1 -4.89 -11.63 -2.82
C MET A 1 -4.94 -12.94 -2.05
N ALA A 2 -4.42 -13.00 -0.82
CA ALA A 2 -4.49 -14.21 0.00
C ALA A 2 -5.96 -14.60 0.29
N GLU A 3 -6.26 -15.90 0.27
CA GLU A 3 -7.62 -16.42 0.51
C GLU A 3 -8.19 -16.07 1.89
N SER A 4 -7.32 -15.84 2.87
CA SER A 4 -7.68 -15.43 4.22
C SER A 4 -8.23 -14.00 4.31
N PHE A 5 -8.12 -13.20 3.24
CA PHE A 5 -8.70 -11.86 3.23
C PHE A 5 -10.22 -11.91 3.09
N SER A 6 -10.88 -10.93 3.68
CA SER A 6 -12.33 -10.91 3.84
C SER A 6 -13.10 -10.97 2.51
N VAL A 7 -14.34 -11.46 2.54
CA VAL A 7 -15.21 -11.55 1.36
C VAL A 7 -15.61 -10.15 0.87
N GLU A 8 -15.77 -9.19 1.77
CA GLU A 8 -16.16 -7.81 1.51
C GLU A 8 -15.13 -7.12 0.61
N ARG A 9 -13.83 -7.29 0.91
CA ARG A 9 -12.74 -6.76 0.07
C ARG A 9 -12.82 -7.30 -1.36
N ARG A 10 -13.14 -8.58 -1.53
CA ARG A 10 -13.32 -9.21 -2.86
C ARG A 10 -14.51 -8.63 -3.61
N LYS A 11 -15.63 -8.44 -2.91
CA LYS A 11 -16.85 -7.86 -3.49
C LYS A 11 -16.59 -6.44 -3.97
N LEU A 12 -15.95 -5.60 -3.14
CA LEU A 12 -15.63 -4.22 -3.49
C LEU A 12 -14.70 -4.13 -4.70
N MET A 13 -13.62 -4.93 -4.74
CA MET A 13 -12.72 -4.94 -5.89
C MET A 13 -13.41 -5.35 -7.19
N ARG A 14 -14.25 -6.39 -7.15
CA ARG A 14 -15.02 -6.83 -8.33
C ARG A 14 -16.06 -5.82 -8.77
N PHE A 15 -16.70 -5.13 -7.81
CA PHE A 15 -17.63 -4.04 -8.09
C PHE A 15 -16.94 -2.90 -8.86
N LEU A 16 -15.68 -2.58 -8.51
CA LEU A 16 -14.85 -1.61 -9.24
C LEU A 16 -14.27 -2.14 -10.56
N GLY A 17 -14.66 -3.35 -11.01
CA GLY A 17 -14.21 -3.94 -12.28
C GLY A 17 -12.88 -4.71 -12.21
N ALA A 18 -12.29 -4.88 -11.02
CA ALA A 18 -11.01 -5.57 -10.90
C ALA A 18 -11.17 -7.09 -11.03
N LYS A 19 -10.21 -7.71 -11.74
CA LYS A 19 -10.04 -9.18 -11.72
C LYS A 19 -9.34 -9.58 -10.41
N VAL A 20 -10.04 -10.35 -9.57
CA VAL A 20 -9.50 -10.82 -8.28
C VAL A 20 -8.96 -12.23 -8.40
N ILE A 21 -7.64 -12.35 -8.33
CA ILE A 21 -6.92 -13.63 -8.33
C ILE A 21 -6.53 -13.98 -6.89
N LEU A 22 -6.94 -15.17 -6.44
CA LEU A 22 -6.65 -15.65 -5.09
C LEU A 22 -5.34 -16.44 -5.06
N THR A 23 -4.61 -16.33 -3.94
CA THR A 23 -3.39 -17.08 -3.66
C THR A 23 -3.55 -17.83 -2.35
N PRO A 24 -2.92 -19.02 -2.19
CA PRO A 24 -3.04 -19.82 -0.97
C PRO A 24 -2.74 -19.03 0.29
N ALA A 25 -3.61 -19.15 1.31
CA ALA A 25 -3.45 -18.40 2.56
C ALA A 25 -2.11 -18.66 3.27
N ALA A 26 -1.60 -19.89 3.17
CA ALA A 26 -0.32 -20.29 3.77
C ALA A 26 0.87 -19.46 3.26
N LEU A 27 0.81 -18.94 2.03
CA LEU A 27 1.88 -18.17 1.41
C LEU A 27 1.82 -16.66 1.75
N ARG A 28 0.79 -16.20 2.46
CA ARG A 28 0.67 -14.81 2.96
C ARG A 28 1.03 -13.77 1.88
N GLY A 29 1.77 -12.72 2.26
CA GLY A 29 2.17 -11.62 1.39
C GLY A 29 3.12 -12.04 0.26
N THR A 30 4.07 -12.94 0.55
CA THR A 30 5.07 -13.38 -0.43
C THR A 30 4.43 -14.12 -1.61
N GLY A 31 3.41 -14.95 -1.35
CA GLY A 31 2.62 -15.60 -2.40
C GLY A 31 1.86 -14.61 -3.30
N MET A 32 1.37 -13.50 -2.73
CA MET A 32 0.72 -12.45 -3.52
C MET A 32 1.70 -11.75 -4.46
N VAL A 33 2.89 -11.40 -3.96
CA VAL A 33 3.93 -10.74 -4.76
C VAL A 33 4.43 -11.66 -5.87
N ALA A 34 4.75 -12.91 -5.54
CA ALA A 34 5.21 -13.90 -6.52
C ALA A 34 4.20 -14.09 -7.65
N LYS A 35 2.91 -14.22 -7.33
CA LYS A 35 1.86 -14.38 -8.34
C LYS A 35 1.69 -13.12 -9.20
N ALA A 36 1.81 -11.93 -8.60
CA ALA A 36 1.73 -10.68 -9.35
C ALA A 36 2.90 -10.53 -10.35
N VAL A 37 4.11 -10.88 -9.93
CA VAL A 37 5.31 -10.87 -10.80
C VAL A 37 5.16 -11.86 -11.97
N GLU A 38 4.73 -13.09 -11.69
CA GLU A 38 4.46 -14.12 -12.72
C GLU A 38 3.49 -13.60 -13.80
N LEU A 39 2.37 -13.03 -13.37
CA LEU A 39 1.32 -12.57 -14.29
C LEU A 39 1.75 -11.31 -15.06
N ALA A 40 2.47 -10.39 -14.41
CA ALA A 40 3.01 -9.22 -15.06
C ALA A 40 4.00 -9.62 -16.17
N ALA A 41 4.91 -10.55 -15.90
CA ALA A 41 5.86 -11.07 -16.89
C ALA A 41 5.15 -11.80 -18.03
N LYS A 42 4.14 -12.63 -17.72
CA LYS A 42 3.40 -13.41 -18.73
C LYS A 42 2.58 -12.54 -19.69
N HIS A 43 2.00 -11.46 -19.19
CA HIS A 43 1.03 -10.66 -19.95
C HIS A 43 1.53 -9.26 -20.35
N GLY A 44 2.75 -8.89 -19.95
CA GLY A 44 3.25 -7.53 -20.13
C GLY A 44 2.46 -6.48 -19.34
N TRP A 45 1.82 -6.88 -18.22
CA TRP A 45 1.08 -5.94 -17.39
C TRP A 45 2.01 -5.07 -16.56
N PHE A 46 1.60 -3.82 -16.34
CA PHE A 46 2.29 -2.93 -15.43
C PHE A 46 2.18 -3.42 -13.97
N LEU A 47 3.31 -3.58 -13.30
CA LEU A 47 3.40 -3.95 -11.89
C LEU A 47 3.75 -2.71 -11.06
N THR A 48 2.87 -2.32 -10.13
CA THR A 48 3.01 -1.07 -9.35
C THR A 48 4.14 -1.06 -8.33
N ARG A 49 4.57 -2.25 -7.86
CA ARG A 49 5.69 -2.45 -6.92
C ARG A 49 5.63 -1.58 -5.67
N GLN A 50 4.50 -1.59 -4.96
CA GLN A 50 4.24 -0.69 -3.80
C GLN A 50 5.29 -0.71 -2.68
N PHE A 51 6.13 -1.75 -2.57
CA PHE A 51 7.19 -1.86 -1.57
C PHE A 51 8.53 -1.24 -2.03
N GLU A 52 8.67 -0.97 -3.33
CA GLU A 52 9.92 -0.53 -3.97
C GLU A 52 9.76 0.80 -4.72
N ASN A 53 8.52 1.23 -4.99
CA ASN A 53 8.23 2.40 -5.80
C ASN A 53 8.26 3.68 -4.97
N GLU A 54 9.19 4.59 -5.29
CA GLU A 54 9.37 5.90 -4.64
C GLU A 54 8.11 6.77 -4.69
N ALA A 55 7.26 6.60 -5.71
CA ALA A 55 5.99 7.32 -5.78
C ALA A 55 5.05 7.04 -4.58
N ASN A 56 5.25 5.93 -3.85
CA ASN A 56 4.47 5.63 -2.64
C ASN A 56 4.82 6.61 -1.48
N PRO A 57 6.06 6.65 -0.96
CA PRO A 57 6.43 7.66 0.05
C PRO A 57 6.33 9.09 -0.47
N ASP A 58 6.69 9.37 -1.73
CA ASP A 58 6.67 10.74 -2.27
C ASP A 58 5.27 11.36 -2.21
N MET A 59 4.22 10.58 -2.51
CA MET A 59 2.85 11.05 -2.41
C MET A 59 2.47 11.38 -0.96
N HIS A 60 2.89 10.58 0.01
CA HIS A 60 2.66 10.88 1.41
C HIS A 60 3.44 12.11 1.89
N SER A 61 4.64 12.36 1.37
CA SER A 61 5.38 13.59 1.69
C SER A 61 4.72 14.83 1.07
N ALA A 62 4.19 14.70 -0.14
CA ALA A 62 3.53 15.79 -0.85
C ALA A 62 2.09 16.07 -0.37
N THR A 63 1.46 15.14 0.35
CA THR A 63 0.10 15.32 0.86
C THR A 63 0.01 15.01 2.35
N THR A 64 0.04 13.75 2.75
CA THR A 64 -0.25 13.31 4.14
C THR A 64 0.60 14.02 5.20
N ALA A 65 1.90 14.22 4.95
CA ALA A 65 2.77 14.92 5.88
C ALA A 65 2.44 16.41 5.96
N LEU A 66 2.15 17.06 4.82
CA LEU A 66 1.79 18.48 4.78
C LEU A 66 0.43 18.74 5.42
N GLU A 67 -0.58 17.91 5.12
CA GLU A 67 -1.90 17.99 5.74
C GLU A 67 -1.80 17.94 7.27
N ILE A 68 -1.00 17.02 7.81
CA ILE A 68 -0.78 16.92 9.27
C ILE A 68 -0.06 18.16 9.81
N LEU A 69 0.97 18.67 9.13
CA LEU A 69 1.72 19.82 9.62
C LEU A 69 0.90 21.12 9.57
N GLU A 70 0.07 21.29 8.53
CA GLU A 70 -0.83 22.43 8.37
C GLU A 70 -1.92 22.42 9.46
N ASP A 71 -2.50 21.26 9.76
CA ASP A 71 -3.51 21.13 10.82
C ASP A 71 -2.95 21.43 12.23
N PHE A 72 -1.64 21.28 12.43
CA PHE A 72 -0.94 21.59 13.69
C PHE A 72 -0.20 22.95 13.64
N GLU A 73 -0.48 23.81 12.67
CA GLU A 73 0.19 25.10 12.55
C GLU A 73 0.03 25.95 13.83
N GLY A 74 1.15 26.36 14.42
CA GLY A 74 1.17 27.12 15.67
C GLY A 74 1.05 26.26 16.94
N GLU A 75 0.94 24.95 16.81
CA GLU A 75 0.95 23.98 17.90
C GLU A 75 2.20 23.09 17.87
N THR A 76 2.56 22.51 19.02
CA THR A 76 3.64 21.53 19.09
C THR A 76 3.11 20.15 18.79
N LEU A 77 3.71 19.45 17.82
CA LEU A 77 3.46 18.04 17.56
C LEU A 77 4.59 17.18 18.15
N ASP A 78 4.38 16.69 19.37
CA ASP A 78 5.41 15.94 20.12
C ASP A 78 5.58 14.50 19.63
N TYR A 79 4.47 13.86 19.26
CA TYR A 79 4.45 12.44 18.92
C TYR A 79 3.59 12.19 17.69
N TRP A 80 4.16 11.47 16.75
CA TRP A 80 3.45 10.94 15.60
C TRP A 80 3.59 9.42 15.57
N VAL A 81 2.47 8.71 15.43
CA VAL A 81 2.42 7.25 15.54
C VAL A 81 1.78 6.67 14.29
N THR A 82 2.46 5.72 13.66
CA THR A 82 1.93 4.94 12.55
C THR A 82 2.25 3.46 12.68
N GLY A 83 1.34 2.62 12.17
CA GLY A 83 1.71 1.26 11.79
C GLY A 83 2.50 1.26 10.48
N TYR A 84 3.02 0.09 10.06
CA TYR A 84 3.64 -0.05 8.76
C TYR A 84 3.20 -1.32 8.04
N GLY A 85 3.08 -1.20 6.71
CA GLY A 85 2.94 -2.32 5.78
C GLY A 85 3.98 -2.17 4.68
N THR A 86 3.75 -1.24 3.73
CA THR A 86 4.75 -0.85 2.72
C THR A 86 5.84 0.07 3.26
N GLY A 87 5.54 0.78 4.35
CA GLY A 87 6.45 1.78 4.95
C GLY A 87 6.37 3.16 4.31
N GLY A 88 5.57 3.36 3.25
CA GLY A 88 5.46 4.65 2.55
C GLY A 88 5.08 5.80 3.47
N THR A 89 4.07 5.63 4.31
CA THR A 89 3.62 6.63 5.28
C THR A 89 4.70 6.98 6.31
N LEU A 90 5.41 5.97 6.86
CA LEU A 90 6.49 6.18 7.82
C LEU A 90 7.66 6.93 7.19
N ARG A 91 8.09 6.50 5.99
CA ARG A 91 9.23 7.10 5.27
C ARG A 91 8.96 8.54 4.85
N ALA A 92 7.70 8.90 4.63
CA ALA A 92 7.32 10.24 4.22
C ALA A 92 7.40 11.28 5.33
N TRP A 93 7.49 10.85 6.59
CA TRP A 93 7.51 11.75 7.73
C TRP A 93 8.84 12.53 7.77
N PRO A 94 8.82 13.87 7.91
CA PRO A 94 10.05 14.69 7.88
C PRO A 94 11.09 14.38 8.97
N GLY A 95 10.68 13.65 10.02
CA GLY A 95 11.56 13.20 11.10
C GLY A 95 12.17 11.81 10.94
N CYS A 96 11.95 11.14 9.80
CA CYS A 96 12.47 9.79 9.51
C CYS A 96 13.54 9.76 8.43
#